data_AF-A0A926PFI1-F1
#
_entry.id   AF-A0A926PFI1-F1
#
_cell.length_a   1.000
_cell.length_b   1.000
_cell.length_c   1.000
_cell.angle_alpha   90.00
_cell.angle_beta   90.00
_cell.angle_gamma   90.00
#
_symmetry.space_group_name_H-M   'P 1'
#
loop_
_entity.id
_entity.type
_entity.pdbx_description
1 polymer ?
#
loop_
_entity_poly.entity_id
_entity_poly.type
_entity_poly.pdbx_seq_one_letter_code
_entity_poly.pdbx_strand_id
1 'polypeptide(L)'
;MLGGAGIAGLTTTILTGRAQANTQNPVAPATGAANPKGRFAGKVVLITGATSGIGEATARAFAHEGATVHFCGRREALGEQIAQSIREAGGKATFQRADVRVEEEVKSFVDTCAKQYGRVDIAFNNAGVFMTPAQLHEIPLDLILI
;
A
#
# COMPACT_ATOMS: atom_id res chain seq x y z
N MET A 1 30.13 -56.60 -7.32
CA MET A 1 28.86 -57.32 -7.54
C MET A 1 27.74 -56.31 -7.35
N LEU A 2 27.16 -55.78 -8.44
CA LEU A 2 25.81 -56.12 -8.93
C LEU A 2 24.80 -56.12 -7.77
N GLY A 3 23.92 -55.12 -7.64
CA GLY A 3 22.68 -54.96 -8.42
C GLY A 3 21.51 -55.41 -7.52
N GLY A 4 20.31 -54.84 -7.48
CA GLY A 4 19.60 -53.82 -8.24
C GLY A 4 18.15 -53.78 -7.71
N ALA A 5 17.27 -53.08 -8.44
CA ALA A 5 15.82 -52.91 -8.27
C ALA A 5 15.40 -51.96 -7.11
N GLY A 6 14.70 -50.85 -7.33
CA GLY A 6 13.81 -50.49 -8.43
C GLY A 6 12.40 -50.33 -7.87
N ILE A 7 11.90 -49.10 -7.76
CA ILE A 7 10.47 -48.81 -7.84
C ILE A 7 10.30 -47.41 -8.42
N ALA A 8 9.60 -47.40 -9.55
CA ALA A 8 9.18 -46.24 -10.30
C ALA A 8 7.84 -45.70 -9.74
N GLY A 9 7.62 -44.39 -9.92
CA GLY A 9 6.29 -43.81 -10.04
C GLY A 9 5.72 -43.15 -8.78
N LEU A 10 5.81 -41.83 -8.72
CA LEU A 10 4.67 -40.97 -9.07
C LEU A 10 5.16 -39.52 -9.16
N THR A 11 5.20 -38.98 -10.38
CA THR A 11 5.25 -37.54 -10.62
C THR A 11 3.93 -36.93 -10.16
N THR A 12 3.95 -36.24 -9.02
CA THR A 12 2.91 -35.26 -8.69
C THR A 12 3.59 -33.89 -8.66
N THR A 13 3.63 -33.26 -9.83
CA THR A 13 3.89 -31.83 -9.96
C THR A 13 2.69 -31.09 -9.34
N ILE A 14 2.72 -30.87 -8.03
CA ILE A 14 1.87 -29.84 -7.45
C ILE A 14 2.61 -28.53 -7.67
N LEU A 15 2.27 -27.85 -8.76
CA LEU A 15 2.62 -26.46 -8.99
C LEU A 15 1.79 -25.58 -8.03
N THR A 16 2.02 -25.70 -6.72
CA THR A 16 1.53 -24.71 -5.75
C THR A 16 2.42 -23.49 -5.88
N GLY A 17 2.12 -22.65 -6.87
CA GLY A 17 2.59 -21.28 -6.93
C GLY A 17 2.04 -20.52 -5.74
N ARG A 18 2.66 -20.69 -4.56
CA ARG A 18 2.53 -19.73 -3.48
C ARG A 18 3.31 -18.51 -3.94
N ALA A 19 2.61 -17.42 -4.21
CA ALA A 19 3.23 -16.11 -4.19
C ALA A 19 3.85 -15.94 -2.80
N GLN A 20 5.14 -16.26 -2.65
CA GLN A 20 5.88 -15.90 -1.46
C GLN A 20 6.13 -14.40 -1.59
N ALA A 21 5.54 -13.62 -0.69
CA ALA A 21 6.08 -12.30 -0.43
C ALA A 21 7.57 -12.50 -0.14
N ASN A 22 8.45 -11.80 -0.85
CA ASN A 22 9.89 -11.88 -0.61
C ASN A 22 10.21 -11.23 0.74
N THR A 23 9.99 -11.97 1.83
CA THR A 23 10.34 -11.59 3.20
C THR A 23 11.82 -11.82 3.50
N GLN A 24 12.52 -12.57 2.63
CA GLN A 24 13.92 -12.93 2.83
C GLN A 24 14.86 -11.75 2.60
N ASN A 25 14.42 -10.73 1.87
CA ASN A 25 15.15 -9.49 1.73
C ASN A 25 14.26 -8.30 2.13
N PRO A 26 14.25 -7.90 3.42
CA PRO A 26 13.49 -6.72 3.81
C PRO A 26 14.04 -5.53 3.04
N VAL A 27 13.18 -4.88 2.26
CA VAL A 27 13.52 -3.57 1.69
C VAL A 27 13.73 -2.65 2.89
N ALA A 28 14.97 -2.20 3.11
CA ALA A 28 15.26 -1.22 4.14
C ALA A 28 14.30 -0.03 3.94
N PRO A 29 13.68 0.50 5.02
CA PRO A 29 12.86 1.70 4.89
C PRO A 29 13.73 2.78 4.26
N ALA A 30 13.25 3.37 3.18
CA ALA A 30 14.00 4.34 2.42
C ALA A 30 14.26 5.59 3.29
N THR A 31 15.47 5.67 3.86
CA THR A 31 15.96 6.81 4.64
C THR A 31 16.90 7.62 3.75
N GLY A 32 16.46 8.78 3.27
CA GLY A 32 17.27 9.64 2.41
C GLY A 32 16.44 10.61 1.57
N ALA A 33 17.13 11.48 0.82
CA ALA A 33 16.49 12.32 -0.19
C ALA A 33 15.87 11.45 -1.30
N ALA A 34 14.76 11.91 -1.87
CA ALA A 34 14.07 11.16 -2.92
C ALA A 34 14.96 10.90 -4.13
N ASN A 35 14.86 9.69 -4.69
CA ASN A 35 15.49 9.29 -5.93
C ASN A 35 14.49 9.45 -7.10
N PRO A 36 14.58 10.53 -7.88
CA PRO A 36 13.65 10.78 -8.99
C PRO A 36 13.74 9.77 -10.14
N LYS A 37 14.78 8.92 -10.16
CA LYS A 37 14.96 7.81 -11.12
C LYS A 37 14.75 6.43 -10.45
N GLY A 38 14.09 6.41 -9.29
CA GLY A 38 13.79 5.19 -8.55
C GLY A 38 12.81 4.27 -9.27
N ARG A 39 12.49 3.14 -8.63
CA ARG A 39 11.69 2.05 -9.23
C ARG A 39 10.30 2.49 -9.72
N PHE A 40 9.76 3.56 -9.16
CA PHE A 40 8.41 4.07 -9.46
C PHE A 40 8.45 5.46 -10.11
N ALA A 41 9.59 5.84 -10.69
CA ALA A 41 9.73 7.08 -11.42
C ALA A 41 8.62 7.25 -12.48
N GLY A 42 7.91 8.38 -12.41
CA GLY A 42 6.83 8.72 -13.33
C GLY A 42 5.54 7.92 -13.14
N LYS A 43 5.40 7.16 -12.04
CA LYS A 43 4.14 6.51 -11.65
C LYS A 43 3.33 7.40 -10.71
N VAL A 44 2.00 7.29 -10.81
CA VAL A 44 1.05 7.92 -9.89
C VAL A 44 0.46 6.86 -8.97
N VAL A 45 0.64 7.04 -7.67
CA VAL A 45 0.24 6.08 -6.63
C VAL A 45 -0.85 6.69 -5.77
N LEU A 46 -1.99 6.00 -5.68
CA LEU A 46 -3.10 6.34 -4.81
C LEU A 46 -3.02 5.49 -3.52
N ILE A 47 -3.08 6.11 -2.33
CA ILE A 47 -3.00 5.36 -1.06
C ILE A 47 -4.09 5.82 -0.09
N THR A 48 -4.87 4.87 0.46
CA THR A 48 -5.83 5.16 1.54
C THR A 48 -5.26 4.82 2.91
N GLY A 49 -5.67 5.57 3.95
CA GLY A 49 -5.24 5.30 5.33
C GLY A 49 -3.77 5.61 5.60
N ALA A 50 -3.17 6.57 4.88
CA ALA A 50 -1.73 6.85 4.93
C ALA A 50 -1.32 7.96 5.91
N THR A 51 -2.09 8.13 6.98
CA THR A 51 -1.76 9.10 8.05
C THR A 51 -1.00 8.46 9.22
N SER A 52 -0.68 7.16 9.16
CA SER A 52 0.16 6.46 10.16
C SER A 52 0.61 5.09 9.67
N GLY A 53 1.53 4.47 10.42
CA GLY A 53 1.84 3.05 10.31
C GLY A 53 2.29 2.65 8.91
N ILE A 54 1.79 1.52 8.42
CA ILE A 54 2.15 0.96 7.10
C ILE A 54 1.77 1.93 5.97
N GLY A 55 0.61 2.58 6.04
CA GLY A 55 0.17 3.52 5.01
C GLY A 55 1.11 4.72 4.86
N GLU A 56 1.52 5.33 5.98
CA GLU A 56 2.49 6.43 5.96
C GLU A 56 3.86 5.95 5.46
N ALA A 57 4.37 4.84 6.00
CA ALA A 57 5.66 4.28 5.57
C ALA A 57 5.66 3.99 4.06
N THR A 58 4.53 3.51 3.53
CA THR A 58 4.36 3.23 2.11
C THR A 58 4.33 4.49 1.27
N ALA A 59 3.62 5.54 1.72
CA ALA A 59 3.60 6.83 1.04
C ALA A 59 5.03 7.43 0.93
N ARG A 60 5.79 7.38 2.01
CA ARG A 60 7.20 7.82 2.04
C ARG A 60 8.07 6.99 1.10
N ALA A 61 7.95 5.67 1.14
CA ALA A 61 8.75 4.77 0.31
C ALA A 61 8.47 4.96 -1.20
N PHE A 62 7.20 5.09 -1.60
CA PHE A 62 6.86 5.35 -3.01
C PHE A 62 7.41 6.70 -3.49
N ALA A 63 7.26 7.74 -2.67
CA ALA A 63 7.76 9.07 -3.02
C ALA A 63 9.30 9.09 -3.09
N HIS A 64 9.99 8.39 -2.19
CA HIS A 64 11.43 8.22 -2.25
C HIS A 64 11.86 7.51 -3.54
N GLU A 65 11.09 6.54 -4.02
CA GLU A 65 11.36 5.82 -5.28
C GLU A 65 10.87 6.56 -6.54
N GLY A 66 10.60 7.87 -6.43
CA GLY A 66 10.32 8.76 -7.57
C GLY A 66 8.87 8.79 -8.02
N ALA A 67 7.95 8.17 -7.28
CA ALA A 67 6.53 8.25 -7.59
C ALA A 67 5.93 9.61 -7.21
N THR A 68 4.84 9.96 -7.90
CA THR A 68 3.89 10.96 -7.43
C THR A 68 2.85 10.27 -6.55
N VAL A 69 2.76 10.66 -5.28
CA VAL A 69 1.87 10.03 -4.30
C VAL A 69 0.66 10.91 -4.00
N HIS A 70 -0.54 10.40 -4.23
CA HIS A 70 -1.80 11.04 -3.82
C HIS A 70 -2.43 10.17 -2.73
N PHE A 71 -2.53 10.69 -1.51
CA PHE A 71 -2.92 9.86 -0.37
C PHE A 71 -3.96 10.51 0.53
N CYS A 72 -4.73 9.68 1.24
CA CYS A 72 -5.79 10.16 2.12
C CYS A 72 -5.78 9.52 3.51
N GLY A 73 -6.55 10.17 4.39
CA GLY A 73 -6.90 9.72 5.72
C GLY A 73 -7.76 10.77 6.43
N ARG A 74 -8.24 10.44 7.63
CA ARG A 74 -9.17 11.29 8.38
C ARG A 74 -8.48 12.42 9.16
N ARG A 75 -7.20 12.25 9.52
CA ARG A 75 -6.43 13.21 10.32
C ARG A 75 -5.74 14.23 9.42
N GLU A 76 -6.43 15.33 9.16
CA GLU A 76 -6.01 16.36 8.20
C GLU A 76 -4.65 16.98 8.52
N ALA A 77 -4.47 17.51 9.73
CA ALA A 77 -3.21 18.14 10.14
C ALA A 77 -2.00 17.22 10.00
N LEU A 78 -2.16 15.93 10.35
CA LEU A 78 -1.09 14.95 10.23
C LEU A 78 -0.82 14.57 8.76
N GLY A 79 -1.88 14.45 7.96
CA GLY A 79 -1.76 14.21 6.52
C GLY A 79 -0.96 15.31 5.82
N GLU A 80 -1.26 16.57 6.12
CA GLU A 80 -0.52 17.72 5.58
C GLU A 80 0.94 17.75 6.04
N GLN A 81 1.21 17.45 7.31
CA GLN A 81 2.59 17.32 7.82
C GLN A 81 3.38 16.23 7.08
N ILE A 82 2.75 15.08 6.82
CA ILE A 82 3.38 13.98 6.07
C ILE A 82 3.66 14.43 4.64
N ALA A 83 2.69 15.01 3.93
CA ALA A 83 2.86 15.49 2.56
C ALA A 83 3.99 16.53 2.49
N GLN A 84 4.02 17.47 3.43
CA GLN A 84 5.06 18.48 3.53
C GLN A 84 6.44 17.86 3.73
N SER A 85 6.59 16.94 4.68
CA SER A 85 7.88 16.27 4.93
C SER A 85 8.36 15.45 3.73
N ILE A 86 7.46 14.85 2.95
CA ILE A 86 7.82 14.15 1.70
C ILE A 86 8.33 15.14 0.66
N ARG A 87 7.67 16.30 0.51
CA ARG A 87 8.11 17.36 -0.41
C ARG A 87 9.46 17.94 -0.01
N GLU A 88 9.69 18.15 1.28
CA GLU A 88 10.99 18.62 1.81
C GLU A 88 12.13 17.64 1.54
N ALA A 89 11.84 16.34 1.53
CA ALA A 89 12.79 15.29 1.12
C ALA A 89 12.99 15.20 -0.40
N GLY A 90 12.37 16.09 -1.21
CA GLY A 90 12.46 16.11 -2.67
C GLY A 90 11.48 15.17 -3.39
N GLY A 91 10.56 14.53 -2.64
CA GLY A 91 9.52 13.68 -3.19
C GLY A 91 8.31 14.47 -3.69
N LYS A 92 7.33 13.77 -4.27
CA LYS A 92 6.06 14.35 -4.74
C LYS A 92 4.90 13.74 -3.98
N ALA A 93 4.21 14.55 -3.20
CA ALA A 93 3.06 14.11 -2.43
C ALA A 93 1.96 15.18 -2.36
N THR A 94 0.72 14.71 -2.48
CA THR A 94 -0.50 15.47 -2.22
C THR A 94 -1.35 14.69 -1.23
N PHE A 95 -1.73 15.36 -0.15
CA PHE A 95 -2.72 14.85 0.79
C PHE A 95 -4.11 15.37 0.39
N GLN A 96 -5.12 14.53 0.58
CA GLN A 96 -6.52 14.92 0.53
C GLN A 96 -7.25 14.24 1.67
N ARG A 97 -7.91 15.01 2.53
CA ARG A 97 -8.75 14.42 3.59
C ARG A 97 -9.91 13.65 2.96
N ALA A 98 -10.04 12.38 3.31
CA ALA A 98 -11.17 11.54 2.95
C ALA A 98 -11.39 10.45 4.02
N ASP A 99 -12.65 10.11 4.22
CA ASP A 99 -13.14 8.96 4.97
C ASP A 99 -13.63 7.90 3.98
N VAL A 100 -12.99 6.74 3.98
CA VAL A 100 -13.30 5.65 3.02
C VAL A 100 -14.69 5.06 3.21
N ARG A 101 -15.34 5.34 4.34
CA ARG A 101 -16.72 4.93 4.63
C ARG A 101 -17.76 5.78 3.88
N VAL A 102 -17.34 6.90 3.30
CA VAL A 102 -18.21 7.83 2.57
C VAL A 102 -17.89 7.74 1.09
N GLU A 103 -18.78 7.10 0.32
CA GLU A 103 -18.60 6.83 -1.11
C GLU A 103 -18.21 8.09 -1.91
N GLU A 104 -18.91 9.20 -1.69
CA GLU A 104 -18.64 10.47 -2.38
C GLU A 104 -17.24 11.02 -2.09
N GLU A 105 -16.70 10.78 -0.89
CA GLU A 105 -15.34 11.22 -0.55
C GLU A 105 -14.29 10.36 -1.25
N VAL A 106 -14.52 9.05 -1.37
CA VAL A 106 -13.66 8.14 -2.14
C VAL A 106 -13.71 8.50 -3.62
N LYS A 107 -14.90 8.76 -4.15
CA LYS A 107 -15.08 9.20 -5.54
C LYS A 107 -14.32 10.51 -5.79
N SER A 108 -14.49 11.51 -4.93
CA SER A 108 -13.78 12.79 -5.01
C SER A 108 -12.26 12.63 -4.93
N PHE A 109 -11.78 11.71 -4.09
CA PHE A 109 -10.35 11.40 -3.94
C PHE A 109 -9.74 10.80 -5.21
N VAL A 110 -10.42 9.83 -5.83
CA VAL A 110 -9.99 9.22 -7.09
C VAL A 110 -10.09 10.22 -8.25
N ASP A 111 -11.22 10.94 -8.37
CA ASP A 111 -11.44 11.93 -9.42
C ASP A 111 -10.39 13.05 -9.36
N THR A 112 -10.05 13.54 -8.16
CA THR A 112 -9.03 14.57 -7.99
C THR A 112 -7.66 14.08 -8.46
N CYS A 113 -7.26 12.86 -8.09
CA CYS A 113 -6.02 12.26 -8.56
C CYS A 113 -6.01 12.12 -10.09
N ALA A 114 -7.08 11.59 -10.67
CA ALA A 114 -7.20 11.40 -12.12
C ALA A 114 -7.18 12.73 -12.88
N LYS A 115 -7.87 13.76 -12.38
CA LYS A 115 -7.88 15.12 -12.97
C LYS A 115 -6.51 15.78 -12.88
N GLN A 116 -5.85 15.67 -11.73
CA GLN A 116 -4.58 16.36 -11.46
C GLN A 116 -3.41 15.73 -12.23
N TYR A 117 -3.38 14.40 -12.37
CA TYR A 117 -2.23 13.69 -12.93
C TYR A 117 -2.52 12.95 -14.24
N GLY A 118 -3.79 12.91 -14.68
CA GLY A 118 -4.22 12.23 -15.90
C GLY A 118 -4.23 10.71 -15.83
N ARG A 119 -3.84 10.10 -14.69
CA ARG A 119 -3.71 8.64 -14.52
C ARG A 119 -3.69 8.22 -13.05
N VAL A 120 -3.93 6.93 -12.82
CA VAL A 120 -3.59 6.20 -11.59
C VAL A 120 -2.93 4.91 -12.02
N ASP A 121 -1.68 4.68 -11.59
CA ASP A 121 -0.94 3.46 -11.97
C ASP A 121 -1.02 2.38 -10.91
N ILE A 122 -1.05 2.79 -9.64
CA ILE A 122 -1.02 1.89 -8.49
C ILE A 122 -2.04 2.42 -7.49
N ALA A 123 -2.90 1.55 -6.98
CA ALA A 123 -3.78 1.84 -5.86
C ALA A 123 -3.43 0.91 -4.69
N PHE A 124 -3.18 1.50 -3.52
CA PHE A 124 -2.99 0.79 -2.27
C PHE A 124 -4.14 1.10 -1.31
N ASN A 125 -5.14 0.21 -1.33
CA ASN A 125 -6.32 0.28 -0.47
C ASN A 125 -5.95 -0.22 0.95
N ASN A 126 -5.26 0.63 1.70
CA ASN A 126 -4.68 0.28 3.00
C ASN A 126 -5.52 0.73 4.20
N ALA A 127 -6.50 1.63 4.02
CA ALA A 127 -7.37 2.03 5.12
C ALA A 127 -8.04 0.81 5.77
N GLY A 128 -7.99 0.76 7.09
CA GLY A 128 -8.55 -0.32 7.88
C GLY A 128 -8.47 0.00 9.37
N VAL A 129 -9.21 -0.76 10.16
CA VAL A 129 -9.19 -0.67 11.63
C VAL A 129 -8.80 -2.02 12.21
N PHE A 130 -8.05 -2.00 13.30
CA PHE A 130 -7.83 -3.19 14.10
C PHE A 130 -8.97 -3.31 15.11
N MET A 131 -9.61 -4.47 15.15
CA MET A 131 -10.63 -4.80 16.13
C MET A 131 -10.08 -5.76 17.17
N THR A 132 -10.52 -5.60 18.41
CA THR A 132 -10.38 -6.67 19.41
C THR A 132 -11.24 -7.84 18.94
N PRO A 133 -10.71 -9.07 18.86
CA PRO A 133 -11.52 -10.24 18.55
C PRO A 133 -12.68 -10.37 19.55
N ALA A 134 -13.89 -10.56 19.04
CA ALA A 134 -15.12 -10.73 19.81
C ALA A 134 -16.00 -11.79 19.16
N GLN A 135 -17.00 -12.30 19.88
CA GLN A 135 -17.98 -13.20 19.27
C GLN A 135 -18.83 -12.43 18.25
N LEU A 136 -19.30 -13.10 17.20
CA LEU A 136 -20.01 -12.43 16.09
C LEU A 136 -21.17 -11.53 16.56
N HIS A 137 -21.92 -11.98 17.58
CA HIS A 137 -23.07 -11.23 18.12
C HIS A 137 -22.67 -10.06 19.02
N GLU A 138 -21.39 -9.92 19.36
CA GLU A 138 -20.84 -8.84 20.16
C GLU A 138 -20.14 -7.78 19.29
N ILE A 139 -20.01 -8.00 17.97
CA ILE A 139 -19.37 -7.06 17.05
C ILE A 139 -20.37 -5.95 16.69
N PRO A 140 -20.09 -4.69 17.04
CA PRO A 140 -20.90 -3.55 16.60
C PRO A 140 -20.96 -3.48 15.05
N LEU A 141 -22.16 -3.31 14.50
CA LEU A 141 -22.37 -3.31 13.04
C LEU A 141 -21.71 -2.13 12.33
N ASP A 142 -21.52 -1.01 13.03
CA ASP A 142 -20.80 0.17 12.54
C ASP A 142 -19.30 -0.08 12.33
N LEU A 143 -18.76 -1.20 12.84
CA LEU A 143 -17.37 -1.62 12.61
C LEU A 143 -17.18 -2.49 11.37
N ILE A 144 -18.27 -3.01 10.77
CA ILE A 144 -18.20 -3.85 9.56
C ILE A 144 -17.98 -3.00 8.30
N LEU A 145 -18.37 -1.73 8.34
CA LEU A 145 -18.27 -0.79 7.23
C LEU A 145 -16.94 -0.01 7.32
N ILE A 146 -15.87 -0.61 6.80
CA ILE A 146 -14.60 0.07 6.48
C ILE A 146 -14.43 0.19 4.97
#